data_AF-A0A517QM38-F1
#
_entry.id   AF-A0A517QM38-F1
#
_cell.length_a   1.000
_cell.length_b   1.000
_cell.length_c   1.000
_cell.angle_alpha   90.00
_cell.angle_beta   90.00
_cell.angle_gamma   90.00
#
_symmetry.space_group_name_H-M   'P 1'
#
loop_
_entity.id
_entity.type
_entity.pdbx_description
1 polymer ?
#
loop_
_entity_poly.entity_id
_entity_poly.type
_entity_poly.pdbx_seq_one_letter_code
_entity_poly.pdbx_strand_id
1 'polypeptide(L)'
;MSRGKNVLGGDLQTCSTDPMTGWFRDGCCGTGPGDMGMHVICCRVTEDFLEFSKSTGNDLSTPIPEFRFPGLTPGDQWCVCAARWKDAYDAGHACEVVLEATHMSALEFASLEELQQHAVSE
;
A
#
# COMPACT_ATOMS: atom_id res chain seq x y z
N MET A 1 -14.41 4.32 -16.29
CA MET A 1 -14.87 4.53 -14.90
C MET A 1 -13.66 4.95 -14.10
N SER A 2 -13.74 6.02 -13.32
CA SER A 2 -12.60 6.51 -12.52
C SER A 2 -12.30 5.51 -11.40
N ARG A 3 -11.01 5.20 -11.20
CA ARG A 3 -10.50 4.30 -10.14
C ARG A 3 -10.47 4.97 -8.75
N GLY A 4 -11.00 6.19 -8.66
CA GLY A 4 -10.94 7.05 -7.48
C GLY A 4 -9.96 8.20 -7.66
N LYS A 5 -9.80 8.99 -6.59
CA LYS A 5 -8.84 10.08 -6.50
C LYS A 5 -7.69 9.67 -5.59
N ASN A 6 -6.51 10.19 -5.87
CA ASN A 6 -5.36 10.04 -4.98
C ASN A 6 -5.40 11.06 -3.83
N VAL A 7 -4.51 10.91 -2.85
CA VAL A 7 -4.43 11.79 -1.68
C VAL A 7 -4.08 13.25 -1.99
N LEU A 8 -3.60 13.52 -3.21
CA LEU A 8 -3.32 14.87 -3.73
C LEU A 8 -4.51 15.49 -4.48
N GLY A 9 -5.63 14.77 -4.60
CA GLY A 9 -6.83 15.19 -5.33
C GLY A 9 -6.80 14.93 -6.84
N GLY A 10 -5.70 14.37 -7.36
CA GLY A 10 -5.55 13.93 -8.75
C GLY A 10 -6.23 12.59 -9.03
N ASP A 11 -6.25 12.16 -10.29
CA ASP A 11 -6.70 10.81 -10.63
C ASP A 11 -5.76 9.75 -10.04
N LEU A 12 -6.33 8.65 -9.53
CA LEU A 12 -5.54 7.56 -8.98
C LEU A 12 -4.68 6.89 -10.06
N GLN A 13 -3.37 6.94 -9.87
CA GLN A 13 -2.41 6.29 -10.76
C GLN A 13 -2.26 4.80 -10.46
N THR A 14 -1.61 4.09 -11.39
CA THR A 14 -1.29 2.67 -11.21
C THR A 14 -0.17 2.54 -10.19
N CYS A 15 -0.32 1.63 -9.21
CA CYS A 15 0.69 1.35 -8.21
C CYS A 15 1.74 0.37 -8.75
N SER A 16 1.30 -0.81 -9.21
CA SER A 16 2.19 -1.80 -9.84
C SER A 16 1.43 -2.76 -10.75
N THR A 17 2.08 -3.24 -11.80
CA THR A 17 1.55 -4.31 -12.67
C THR A 17 2.42 -5.57 -12.65
N ASP A 18 3.61 -5.48 -12.06
CA ASP A 18 4.54 -6.59 -11.87
C ASP A 18 5.37 -6.30 -10.59
N PRO A 19 5.03 -6.91 -9.45
CA PRO A 19 3.91 -7.84 -9.25
C PRO A 19 2.53 -7.15 -9.34
N MET A 20 1.55 -7.85 -9.92
CA MET A 20 0.18 -7.33 -10.05
C MET A 20 -0.46 -7.11 -8.67
N THR A 21 -0.71 -5.85 -8.32
CA THR A 21 -1.24 -5.44 -7.01
C THR A 21 -2.71 -4.99 -7.06
N GLY A 22 -3.19 -4.43 -5.95
CA GLY A 22 -4.55 -3.94 -5.78
C GLY A 22 -5.50 -5.03 -5.29
N TRP A 23 -6.52 -4.64 -4.52
CA TRP A 23 -7.56 -5.55 -4.06
C TRP A 23 -8.24 -6.28 -5.22
N PHE A 24 -8.56 -5.54 -6.29
CA PHE A 24 -9.17 -6.09 -7.50
C PHE A 24 -8.19 -6.78 -8.46
N ARG A 25 -6.88 -6.80 -8.13
CA ARG A 25 -5.79 -7.28 -9.00
C ARG A 25 -5.78 -6.60 -10.37
N ASP A 26 -5.94 -5.28 -10.38
CA ASP A 26 -5.91 -4.40 -11.56
C ASP A 26 -4.73 -3.39 -11.55
N GLY A 27 -3.84 -3.55 -10.57
CA GLY A 27 -2.64 -2.76 -10.38
C GLY A 27 -2.83 -1.44 -9.64
N CYS A 28 -4.03 -1.13 -9.18
CA CYS A 28 -4.35 0.15 -8.52
C CYS A 28 -4.84 -0.05 -7.09
N CYS A 29 -4.56 0.92 -6.22
CA CYS A 29 -5.01 0.89 -4.82
C CYS A 29 -6.43 1.43 -4.64
N GLY A 30 -7.29 1.12 -5.62
CA GLY A 30 -8.73 1.39 -5.52
C GLY A 30 -9.39 0.40 -4.57
N THR A 31 -10.44 0.84 -3.89
CA THR A 31 -11.15 0.04 -2.87
C THR A 31 -12.66 -0.02 -3.15
N GLY A 32 -13.40 -0.83 -2.38
CA GLY A 32 -14.84 -1.00 -2.52
C GLY A 32 -15.45 -1.84 -1.39
N PRO A 33 -16.77 -2.11 -1.41
CA PRO A 33 -17.50 -2.68 -0.27
C PRO A 33 -16.99 -4.02 0.28
N GLY A 34 -16.19 -4.77 -0.47
CA GLY A 34 -15.60 -6.04 -0.03
C GLY A 34 -14.18 -5.94 0.53
N ASP A 35 -13.52 -4.80 0.36
CA ASP A 35 -12.15 -4.59 0.82
C ASP A 35 -12.12 -4.08 2.26
N MET A 36 -12.43 -4.96 3.19
CA MET A 36 -12.43 -4.63 4.63
C MET A 36 -11.05 -4.23 5.17
N GLY A 37 -9.97 -4.62 4.46
CA GLY A 37 -8.60 -4.27 4.81
C GLY A 37 -8.20 -2.86 4.36
N MET A 38 -8.96 -2.24 3.46
CA MET A 38 -8.67 -0.93 2.87
C MET A 38 -7.26 -0.91 2.27
N HIS A 39 -7.03 -1.67 1.21
CA HIS A 39 -5.74 -1.74 0.49
C HIS A 39 -5.53 -0.48 -0.36
N VAL A 40 -5.44 0.68 0.29
CA VAL A 40 -5.50 2.01 -0.34
C VAL A 40 -4.16 2.75 -0.36
N ILE A 41 -3.11 2.25 0.30
CA ILE A 41 -1.78 2.88 0.33
C ILE A 41 -0.84 2.14 -0.62
N CYS A 42 -0.36 2.83 -1.66
CA CYS A 42 0.68 2.27 -2.54
C CYS A 42 2.04 2.42 -1.88
N CYS A 43 2.59 1.33 -1.37
CA CYS A 43 3.90 1.30 -0.73
C CYS A 43 4.97 0.73 -1.66
N ARG A 44 6.14 1.37 -1.71
CA ARG A 44 7.39 0.73 -2.12
C ARG A 44 8.00 0.07 -0.88
N VAL A 45 7.83 -1.24 -0.74
CA VAL A 45 8.13 -1.94 0.51
C VAL A 45 9.64 -1.98 0.75
N THR A 46 10.04 -1.91 2.02
CA THR A 46 11.43 -2.01 2.47
C THR A 46 11.61 -3.30 3.26
N GLU A 47 12.86 -3.73 3.45
CA GLU A 47 13.16 -4.91 4.28
C GLU A 47 12.62 -4.73 5.71
N ASP A 48 12.88 -3.58 6.32
CA ASP A 48 12.43 -3.21 7.67
C ASP A 48 10.88 -3.26 7.79
N PHE A 49 10.16 -2.72 6.80
CA PHE A 49 8.71 -2.80 6.77
C PHE A 49 8.20 -4.25 6.68
N LEU A 50 8.82 -5.08 5.83
CA LEU A 50 8.42 -6.48 5.65
C LEU A 50 8.65 -7.30 6.92
N GLU A 51 9.78 -7.10 7.61
CA GLU A 51 10.09 -7.73 8.89
C GLU A 51 9.09 -7.31 9.98
N PHE A 52 8.82 -6.01 10.10
CA PHE A 52 7.82 -5.49 11.03
C PHE A 52 6.42 -6.05 10.74
N SER A 53 5.99 -6.03 9.47
CA SER A 53 4.67 -6.54 9.06
C SER A 53 4.51 -8.02 9.42
N LYS A 54 5.55 -8.82 9.14
CA LYS A 54 5.56 -10.24 9.50
C LYS A 54 5.49 -10.46 11.01
N SER A 55 6.27 -9.69 11.79
CA SER A 55 6.27 -9.78 13.26
C SER A 55 4.92 -9.45 13.91
N THR A 56 4.10 -8.62 13.24
CA THR A 56 2.77 -8.19 13.70
C THR A 56 1.63 -9.00 13.07
N GLY A 57 1.96 -10.14 12.46
CA GLY A 57 1.01 -11.12 11.93
C GLY A 57 0.51 -10.83 10.51
N ASN A 58 1.18 -9.96 9.76
CA ASN A 58 0.90 -9.66 8.36
C ASN A 58 2.11 -10.01 7.48
N ASP A 59 2.34 -11.30 7.25
CA ASP A 59 3.47 -11.76 6.43
C ASP A 59 3.24 -11.44 4.94
N LEU A 60 3.91 -10.40 4.46
CA LEU A 60 3.92 -10.01 3.05
C LEU A 60 5.11 -10.59 2.27
N SER A 61 5.98 -11.37 2.90
CA SER A 61 7.19 -11.93 2.28
C SER A 61 6.98 -13.36 1.75
N THR A 62 6.13 -14.14 2.42
CA THR A 62 5.89 -15.54 2.04
C THR A 62 4.88 -15.63 0.88
N PRO A 63 5.21 -16.32 -0.25
CA PRO A 63 4.27 -16.51 -1.35
C PRO A 63 3.04 -17.31 -0.93
N ILE A 64 1.86 -16.91 -1.43
CA ILE A 64 0.61 -17.66 -1.27
C ILE A 64 -0.05 -17.85 -2.65
N PRO A 65 0.29 -18.94 -3.37
CA PRO A 65 -0.18 -19.20 -4.74
C PRO A 65 -1.70 -19.20 -4.89
N GLU A 66 -2.42 -19.71 -3.90
CA GLU A 66 -3.90 -19.79 -3.88
C GLU A 66 -4.55 -18.41 -3.97
N PHE A 67 -3.89 -17.36 -3.47
CA PHE A 67 -4.36 -15.97 -3.53
C PHE A 67 -3.66 -15.15 -4.61
N ARG A 68 -2.92 -15.80 -5.51
CA ARG A 68 -2.08 -15.14 -6.53
C ARG A 68 -1.20 -14.06 -5.90
N PHE A 69 -0.63 -14.38 -4.74
CA PHE A 69 0.27 -13.50 -4.02
C PHE A 69 1.71 -14.04 -4.15
N PRO A 70 2.62 -13.32 -4.82
CA PRO A 70 3.97 -13.83 -5.11
C PRO A 70 4.91 -13.83 -3.90
N GLY A 71 4.54 -13.16 -2.79
CA GLY A 71 5.50 -12.74 -1.78
C GLY A 71 6.27 -11.52 -2.28
N LEU A 72 6.49 -10.54 -1.40
CA LEU A 72 7.14 -9.29 -1.74
C LEU A 72 8.59 -9.29 -1.30
N THR A 73 9.38 -8.53 -2.04
CA THR A 73 10.78 -8.22 -1.75
C THR A 73 11.00 -6.70 -1.68
N PRO A 74 12.05 -6.23 -1.01
CA PRO A 74 12.34 -4.80 -0.93
C PRO A 74 12.42 -4.15 -2.32
N GLY A 75 11.72 -3.03 -2.50
CA GLY A 75 11.57 -2.33 -3.78
C GLY A 75 10.27 -2.63 -4.52
N ASP A 76 9.57 -3.72 -4.19
CA ASP A 76 8.27 -4.02 -4.79
C ASP A 76 7.23 -2.97 -4.40
N GLN A 77 6.40 -2.57 -5.36
CA GLN A 77 5.26 -1.71 -5.12
C GLN A 77 3.99 -2.52 -4.90
N TRP A 78 3.31 -2.28 -3.77
CA TRP A 78 2.12 -3.02 -3.38
C TRP A 78 1.09 -2.15 -2.65
N CYS A 79 -0.19 -2.40 -2.92
CA CYS A 79 -1.30 -1.80 -2.19
C CYS A 79 -1.46 -2.47 -0.82
N VAL A 80 -1.12 -1.73 0.23
CA VAL A 80 -1.12 -2.16 1.63
C VAL A 80 -2.38 -1.65 2.33
N CYS A 81 -2.90 -2.44 3.27
CA CYS A 81 -3.96 -2.05 4.20
C CYS A 81 -3.59 -0.76 4.94
N ALA A 82 -4.43 0.27 4.90
CA ALA A 82 -4.12 1.57 5.50
C ALA A 82 -3.77 1.49 6.99
N ALA A 83 -4.52 0.70 7.75
CA ALA A 83 -4.26 0.47 9.17
C ALA A 83 -2.88 -0.18 9.41
N ARG A 84 -2.47 -1.13 8.57
CA ARG A 84 -1.16 -1.81 8.70
C ARG A 84 0.01 -0.91 8.38
N TRP A 85 -0.16 -0.01 7.41
CA TRP A 85 0.84 1.02 7.16
C TRP A 85 0.93 1.99 8.33
N LYS A 86 -0.21 2.41 8.90
CA LYS A 86 -0.25 3.30 10.06
C LYS A 86 0.41 2.69 11.30
N ASP A 87 0.13 1.41 11.59
CA ASP A 87 0.82 0.67 12.66
C ASP A 87 2.34 0.69 12.47
N ALA A 88 2.82 0.51 11.24
CA ALA A 88 4.25 0.56 10.91
C ALA A 88 4.81 1.98 11.06
N TYR A 89 4.08 3.01 10.65
CA TYR A 89 4.49 4.40 10.84
C TYR A 89 4.64 4.75 12.32
N ASP A 90 3.64 4.42 13.14
CA ASP A 90 3.66 4.69 14.59
C ASP A 90 4.79 3.93 15.32
N ALA A 91 5.18 2.78 14.78
CA ALA A 91 6.31 1.99 15.27
C ALA A 91 7.68 2.42 14.69
N GLY A 92 7.73 3.35 13.73
CA GLY A 92 8.96 3.82 13.09
C GLY A 92 9.50 2.94 11.96
N HIS A 93 8.66 2.07 11.40
CA HIS A 93 8.98 1.06 10.38
C HIS A 93 8.18 1.24 9.06
N ALA A 94 7.61 2.41 8.81
CA ALA A 94 6.81 2.64 7.60
C ALA A 94 7.63 2.56 6.31
N CYS A 95 7.06 1.89 5.30
CA CYS A 95 7.57 1.91 3.93
C CYS A 95 7.36 3.25 3.24
N GLU A 96 8.09 3.48 2.15
CA GLU A 96 7.90 4.63 1.29
C GLU A 96 6.56 4.56 0.55
N VAL A 97 5.94 5.71 0.30
CA VAL A 97 4.60 5.85 -0.27
C VAL A 97 4.66 6.53 -1.63
N VAL A 98 3.93 5.99 -2.61
CA VAL A 98 3.68 6.67 -3.89
C VAL A 98 2.37 7.42 -3.79
N LEU A 99 2.43 8.74 -3.60
CA LEU A 99 1.27 9.57 -3.27
C LEU A 99 0.23 9.57 -4.40
N GLU A 100 0.66 9.64 -5.66
CA GLU A 100 -0.21 9.66 -6.83
C GLU A 100 -0.98 8.36 -7.05
N ALA A 101 -0.46 7.25 -6.50
CA ALA A 101 -1.05 5.91 -6.55
C ALA A 101 -1.72 5.49 -5.22
N THR A 102 -1.74 6.37 -4.22
CA THR A 102 -2.38 6.15 -2.91
C THR A 102 -3.76 6.79 -2.90
N HIS A 103 -4.80 6.00 -2.67
CA HIS A 103 -6.19 6.43 -2.76
C HIS A 103 -6.59 7.35 -1.60
N MET A 104 -7.49 8.31 -1.88
CA MET A 104 -7.85 9.38 -0.94
C MET A 104 -8.37 8.88 0.42
N SER A 105 -9.00 7.71 0.47
CA SER A 105 -9.45 7.09 1.74
C SER A 105 -8.31 6.72 2.69
N ALA A 106 -7.05 6.70 2.24
CA ALA A 106 -5.91 6.58 3.14
C ALA A 106 -5.88 7.71 4.19
N LEU A 107 -6.44 8.89 3.86
CA LEU A 107 -6.53 10.05 4.75
C LEU A 107 -7.47 9.84 5.94
N GLU A 108 -8.27 8.77 5.94
CA GLU A 108 -9.08 8.35 7.10
C GLU A 108 -8.22 7.66 8.17
N PHE A 109 -6.98 7.26 7.84
CA PHE A 109 -6.07 6.49 8.72
C PHE A 109 -4.75 7.22 9.02
N ALA A 110 -4.18 7.91 8.03
CA ALA A 110 -2.92 8.64 8.14
C ALA A 110 -3.07 10.06 7.58
N SER A 111 -2.42 11.05 8.19
CA SER A 111 -2.48 12.43 7.67
C SER A 111 -1.70 12.56 6.35
N LEU A 112 -2.03 13.59 5.57
CA LEU A 112 -1.28 13.86 4.33
C LEU A 112 0.20 14.14 4.64
N GLU A 113 0.49 14.83 5.75
CA GLU A 113 1.85 15.12 6.20
C GLU A 113 2.61 13.83 6.56
N GLU A 114 1.98 12.86 7.23
CA GLU A 114 2.60 11.56 7.55
C GLU A 114 2.94 10.80 6.26
N LEU A 115 2.03 10.78 5.29
CA LEU A 115 2.26 10.15 3.99
C LEU A 115 3.37 10.86 3.21
N GLN A 116 3.42 12.19 3.25
CA GLN A 116 4.44 13.01 2.58
C GLN A 116 5.84 12.83 3.17
N GLN A 117 5.97 12.62 4.48
CA GLN A 117 7.25 12.33 5.13
C GLN A 117 7.90 11.06 4.58
N HIS A 118 7.09 10.11 4.10
CA HIS A 118 7.53 8.86 3.52
C HIS A 118 7.35 8.82 1.99
N ALA A 119 7.13 9.96 1.33
CA ALA A 119 6.99 9.97 -0.13
C ALA A 119 8.25 9.41 -0.80
N VAL A 120 8.09 8.55 -1.80
CA VAL A 120 9.21 8.08 -2.60
C VAL A 120 9.97 9.26 -3.19
N SER A 121 11.30 9.25 -3.03
CA SER A 121 12.18 10.21 -3.73
C SER A 121 12.40 9.71 -5.16
N GLU A 122 12.33 10.63 -6.14
CA GLU A 122 12.75 10.38 -7.53
C GLU A 122 14.25 10.10 -7.64
#